data_AF-A0A7N9D9C9-F1
#
_entry.id   AF-A0A7N9D9C9-F1
#
_cell.length_a   1.000
_cell.length_b   1.000
_cell.length_c   1.000
_cell.angle_alpha   90.00
_cell.angle_beta   90.00
_cell.angle_gamma   90.00
#
_symmetry.space_group_name_H-M   'P 1'
#
loop_
_entity.id
_entity.type
_entity.pdbx_description
1 polymer ?
#
loop_
_entity_poly.entity_id
_entity_poly.type
_entity_poly.pdbx_seq_one_letter_code
_entity_poly.pdbx_strand_id
1 'polypeptide(L)'
;MPTLIILFSIVLEVLNRAIRQEKEIKGIQIGREEVKLSLFTDDMILYLENAVVSTQKFLDLIDNFNKVSGYKINVQKSVAFLYTNNVQAESQINNAIPFTIATHTHTKYLGIQLTRQ
;
A
#
# COMPACT_ATOMS: atom_id res chain seq x y z
N MET A 1 -11.65 -3.74 -27.68
CA MET A 1 -12.46 -2.61 -27.20
C MET A 1 -11.78 -2.02 -25.97
N PRO A 2 -11.14 -0.83 -26.04
CA PRO A 2 -10.26 -0.28 -25.00
C PRO A 2 -11.00 0.52 -23.92
N THR A 3 -12.32 0.44 -23.84
CA THR A 3 -13.16 1.28 -22.96
C THR A 3 -13.16 0.86 -21.49
N LEU A 4 -12.98 -0.44 -21.20
CA LEU A 4 -12.97 -0.94 -19.82
C LEU A 4 -11.71 -0.50 -19.03
N ILE A 5 -10.57 -0.40 -19.72
CA ILE A 5 -9.30 0.04 -19.13
C ILE A 5 -9.40 1.49 -18.64
N ILE A 6 -10.05 2.36 -19.43
CA ILE A 6 -10.19 3.78 -19.08
C ILE A 6 -11.08 3.95 -17.85
N LEU A 7 -12.22 3.23 -17.79
CA LEU A 7 -13.11 3.30 -16.63
C LEU A 7 -12.43 2.80 -15.35
N PHE A 8 -11.67 1.71 -15.45
CA PHE A 8 -10.88 1.19 -14.33
C PHE A 8 -9.85 2.22 -13.85
N SER A 9 -9.09 2.83 -14.77
CA SER A 9 -8.11 3.88 -14.42
C SER A 9 -8.75 5.09 -13.72
N ILE A 10 -9.95 5.51 -14.13
CA ILE A 10 -10.66 6.62 -13.47
C ILE A 10 -11.05 6.24 -12.03
N VAL A 11 -11.56 5.02 -11.83
CA VAL A 11 -11.94 4.52 -10.50
C VAL A 11 -10.71 4.43 -9.58
N LEU A 12 -9.57 3.96 -10.09
CA LEU A 12 -8.31 3.93 -9.33
C LEU A 12 -7.78 5.34 -9.03
N GLU A 13 -7.95 6.31 -9.93
CA GLU A 13 -7.53 7.69 -9.69
C GLU A 13 -8.33 8.35 -8.55
N VAL A 14 -9.62 8.01 -8.41
CA VAL A 14 -10.43 8.46 -7.26
C VAL A 14 -9.86 7.90 -5.94
N LEU A 15 -9.49 6.61 -5.93
CA LEU A 15 -8.86 5.98 -4.76
C LEU A 15 -7.49 6.61 -4.45
N ASN A 16 -6.65 6.83 -5.47
CA ASN A 16 -5.35 7.47 -5.35
C ASN A 16 -5.47 8.86 -4.70
N ARG A 17 -6.44 9.66 -5.14
CA ARG A 17 -6.70 10.98 -4.55
C ARG A 17 -7.15 10.89 -3.10
N ALA A 18 -8.05 9.97 -2.78
CA ALA A 18 -8.50 9.77 -1.41
C ALA A 18 -7.33 9.41 -0.47
N ILE A 19 -6.46 8.48 -0.87
CA ILE A 19 -5.26 8.09 -0.11
C ILE A 19 -4.29 9.27 0.05
N ARG A 20 -4.07 10.06 -1.01
CA ARG A 20 -3.19 11.23 -0.96
C ARG A 20 -3.67 12.31 -0.01
N GLN A 21 -4.98 12.56 0.01
CA GLN A 21 -5.61 13.60 0.83
C GLN A 21 -5.81 13.20 2.28
N GLU A 22 -5.90 11.90 2.59
CA GLU A 22 -6.03 11.41 3.95
C GLU A 22 -4.77 11.72 4.76
N LYS A 23 -4.92 12.51 5.83
CA LYS A 23 -3.80 13.03 6.63
C LYS A 23 -3.25 12.00 7.60
N GLU A 24 -4.08 11.06 8.02
CA GLU A 24 -3.67 10.01 8.95
C GLU A 24 -2.89 8.89 8.24
N ILE A 25 -3.08 8.73 6.93
CA ILE A 25 -2.23 7.89 6.10
C ILE A 25 -0.97 8.69 5.78
N LYS A 26 0.10 8.45 6.52
CA LYS A 26 1.40 9.09 6.28
C LYS A 26 2.23 8.27 5.30
N GLY A 27 2.74 8.92 4.27
CA GLY A 27 3.68 8.37 3.29
C GLY A 27 5.12 8.62 3.67
N ILE A 28 6.02 8.36 2.72
CA ILE A 28 7.45 8.63 2.88
C ILE A 28 7.75 10.02 2.32
N GLN A 29 8.49 10.83 3.07
CA GLN A 29 8.94 12.14 2.59
C GLN A 29 10.16 12.00 1.66
N ILE A 30 10.02 12.43 0.40
CA ILE A 30 11.10 12.52 -0.59
C ILE A 30 11.31 13.99 -0.96
N GLY A 31 12.35 14.60 -0.39
CA GLY A 31 12.58 16.03 -0.53
C GLY A 31 11.43 16.84 0.06
N ARG A 32 10.70 17.58 -0.79
CA ARG A 32 9.55 18.40 -0.37
C ARG A 32 8.19 17.72 -0.57
N GLU A 33 8.18 16.54 -1.18
CA GLU A 33 6.95 15.83 -1.51
C GLU A 33 6.78 14.59 -0.62
N GLU A 34 5.54 14.33 -0.23
CA GLU A 34 5.15 13.10 0.46
C GLU A 34 4.64 12.10 -0.57
N VAL A 35 5.26 10.92 -0.64
CA VAL A 35 4.88 9.83 -1.53
C VAL A 35 4.17 8.76 -0.72
N LYS A 36 2.87 8.57 -0.98
CA LYS A 36 2.03 7.56 -0.33
C LYS A 36 1.78 6.33 -1.18
N LEU A 37 1.65 6.50 -2.49
CA LEU A 37 1.18 5.46 -3.39
C LEU A 37 1.81 5.60 -4.77
N SER A 38 2.19 4.46 -5.35
CA SER A 38 2.53 4.31 -6.76
C SER A 38 1.61 3.26 -7.39
N LEU A 39 1.12 3.56 -8.60
CA LEU A 39 0.27 2.67 -9.38
C LEU A 39 1.03 2.16 -10.59
N PHE A 40 1.04 0.86 -10.81
CA PHE A 40 1.62 0.25 -11.99
C PHE A 40 0.71 -0.86 -12.50
N THR A 41 0.10 -0.66 -13.67
CA THR A 41 -0.90 -1.57 -14.26
C THR A 41 -2.02 -1.93 -13.27
N ASP A 42 -2.01 -3.15 -12.76
CA ASP A 42 -2.92 -3.77 -11.82
C ASP A 42 -2.33 -3.85 -10.39
N ASP A 43 -1.05 -3.53 -10.23
CA ASP A 43 -0.36 -3.49 -8.94
C ASP A 43 -0.40 -2.09 -8.31
N MET A 44 -0.64 -2.08 -6.99
CA MET A 44 -0.55 -0.90 -6.15
C MET A 44 0.58 -1.07 -5.14
N ILE A 45 1.52 -0.12 -5.10
CA ILE A 45 2.57 -0.07 -4.09
C ILE A 45 2.26 1.08 -3.14
N LEU A 46 2.07 0.75 -1.87
CA LEU A 46 1.78 1.71 -0.81
C LEU A 46 3.04 1.91 0.05
N TYR A 47 3.36 3.18 0.33
CA TYR A 47 4.45 3.59 1.19
C TYR A 47 3.84 4.20 2.44
N LEU A 48 4.07 3.57 3.60
CA LEU A 48 3.47 3.99 4.86
C LEU A 48 4.53 4.27 5.93
N GLU A 49 4.56 5.51 6.40
CA GLU A 49 5.15 5.84 7.71
C GLU A 49 4.15 5.55 8.82
N ASN A 50 4.63 5.29 10.04
CA ASN A 50 3.79 4.91 11.19
C ASN A 50 2.85 3.73 10.85
N ALA A 51 3.42 2.65 10.34
CA ALA A 51 2.72 1.55 9.66
C ALA A 51 1.45 1.06 10.38
N VAL A 52 1.43 0.96 11.71
CA VAL A 52 0.26 0.52 12.48
C VAL A 52 -0.95 1.44 12.28
N VAL A 53 -0.77 2.74 12.51
CA VAL A 53 -1.85 3.74 12.42
C VAL A 53 -2.25 3.95 10.96
N SER A 54 -1.27 4.15 10.08
CA SER A 54 -1.53 4.42 8.67
C SER A 54 -2.17 3.23 7.96
N THR A 55 -1.80 1.99 8.31
CA THR A 55 -2.43 0.79 7.73
C THR A 55 -3.87 0.67 8.17
N GLN A 56 -4.20 0.92 9.45
CA GLN A 56 -5.58 0.86 9.91
C GLN A 56 -6.46 1.85 9.14
N LYS A 57 -6.00 3.10 8.99
CA LYS A 57 -6.72 4.14 8.26
C LYS A 57 -6.85 3.83 6.77
N PHE A 58 -5.80 3.27 6.17
CA PHE A 58 -5.85 2.77 4.80
C PHE A 58 -6.90 1.67 4.63
N LEU A 59 -6.98 0.71 5.53
CA LEU A 59 -7.97 -0.37 5.47
C LEU A 59 -9.40 0.16 5.60
N ASP A 60 -9.64 1.12 6.50
CA ASP A 60 -10.94 1.77 6.66
C ASP A 60 -11.37 2.50 5.36
N LEU A 61 -10.44 3.19 4.72
CA LEU A 61 -10.65 3.88 3.44
C LEU A 61 -10.98 2.86 2.33
N ILE A 62 -10.23 1.76 2.27
CA ILE A 62 -10.46 0.69 1.29
C ILE A 62 -11.80 -0.01 1.51
N ASP A 63 -12.21 -0.24 2.75
CA ASP A 63 -13.53 -0.84 3.03
C ASP A 63 -14.67 0.06 2.54
N ASN A 64 -14.55 1.38 2.74
CA ASN A 64 -15.51 2.34 2.21
C ASN A 64 -15.48 2.39 0.68
N PHE A 65 -14.30 2.37 0.08
CA PHE A 65 -14.15 2.33 -1.37
C PHE A 65 -14.76 1.05 -1.97
N ASN A 66 -14.57 -0.10 -1.33
CA ASN A 66 -15.13 -1.38 -1.74
C ASN A 66 -16.67 -1.34 -1.74
N LYS A 67 -17.30 -0.74 -0.72
CA LYS A 67 -18.77 -0.59 -0.66
C LYS A 67 -19.35 0.18 -1.84
N VAL A 68 -18.63 1.17 -2.37
CA VAL A 68 -19.08 2.01 -3.48
C VAL A 68 -18.72 1.41 -4.84
N SER A 69 -17.50 0.92 -4.98
CA SER A 69 -16.93 0.50 -6.26
C SER A 69 -17.15 -0.98 -6.57
N GLY A 70 -17.38 -1.81 -5.55
CA GLY A 70 -17.40 -3.27 -5.66
C GLY A 70 -16.01 -3.91 -5.81
N TYR A 71 -14.92 -3.12 -5.80
CA TYR A 71 -13.54 -3.64 -5.89
C TYR A 71 -12.97 -3.93 -4.51
N LYS A 72 -12.30 -5.09 -4.38
CA LYS A 72 -11.68 -5.55 -3.14
C LYS A 72 -10.19 -5.80 -3.33
N ILE A 73 -9.37 -5.35 -2.38
CA ILE A 73 -7.95 -5.72 -2.31
C ILE A 73 -7.80 -7.21 -2.06
N ASN A 74 -6.89 -7.85 -2.78
CA ASN A 74 -6.50 -9.22 -2.53
C ASN A 74 -5.43 -9.29 -1.44
N VAL A 75 -5.87 -9.31 -0.17
CA VAL A 75 -4.98 -9.36 1.00
C VAL A 75 -4.00 -10.54 0.96
N GLN A 76 -4.40 -11.67 0.38
CA GLN A 76 -3.52 -12.86 0.28
C GLN A 76 -2.37 -12.65 -0.71
N LYS A 77 -2.56 -11.81 -1.74
CA LYS A 77 -1.51 -11.44 -2.70
C LYS A 77 -0.74 -10.19 -2.27
N SER A 78 -1.27 -9.40 -1.36
CA SER A 78 -0.60 -8.21 -0.82
C SER A 78 0.51 -8.61 0.14
N VAL A 79 1.72 -8.14 -0.18
CA VAL A 79 2.93 -8.38 0.61
C VAL A 79 3.43 -7.05 1.16
N ALA A 80 3.73 -7.03 2.46
CA ALA A 80 4.33 -5.87 3.11
C ALA A 80 5.86 -6.04 3.20
N PHE A 81 6.59 -4.97 2.90
CA PHE A 81 8.03 -4.91 3.09
C PHE A 81 8.35 -3.91 4.19
N LEU A 82 8.98 -4.37 5.28
CA LEU A 82 9.27 -3.53 6.44
C LEU A 82 10.69 -2.98 6.39
N TYR A 83 10.81 -1.66 6.51
CA TYR A 83 12.07 -0.95 6.59
C TYR A 83 12.31 -0.43 8.02
N THR A 84 12.50 -1.35 8.96
CA THR A 84 12.82 -1.00 10.36
C THR A 84 13.86 -1.96 10.92
N ASN A 85 14.91 -1.45 11.54
CA ASN A 85 15.93 -2.26 12.24
C ASN A 85 15.58 -2.59 13.68
N ASN A 86 14.42 -2.13 14.16
CA ASN A 86 13.95 -2.39 15.50
C ASN A 86 13.05 -3.65 15.53
N VAL A 87 13.58 -4.73 16.10
CA VAL A 87 12.89 -6.03 16.24
C VAL A 87 11.55 -5.90 16.99
N GLN A 88 11.48 -5.05 18.01
CA GLN A 88 10.25 -4.83 18.77
C GLN A 88 9.19 -4.13 17.91
N ALA A 89 9.59 -3.09 17.16
CA ALA A 89 8.69 -2.41 16.23
C ALA A 89 8.23 -3.35 15.11
N GLU A 90 9.14 -4.17 14.58
CA GLU A 90 8.82 -5.17 13.55
C GLU A 90 7.76 -6.16 14.04
N SER A 91 7.92 -6.69 15.25
CA SER A 91 6.93 -7.59 15.87
C SER A 91 5.58 -6.92 16.11
N GLN A 92 5.57 -5.67 16.58
CA GLN A 92 4.34 -4.90 16.76
C GLN A 92 3.60 -4.68 15.44
N ILE A 93 4.32 -4.32 14.38
CA ILE A 93 3.75 -4.11 13.05
C ILE A 93 3.20 -5.43 12.50
N ASN A 94 3.96 -6.52 12.62
CA ASN A 94 3.53 -7.85 12.17
C ASN A 94 2.22 -8.31 12.80
N ASN A 95 2.04 -8.02 14.09
CA ASN A 95 0.80 -8.37 14.79
C ASN A 95 -0.38 -7.42 14.48
N ALA A 96 -0.11 -6.24 13.92
CA ALA A 96 -1.11 -5.21 13.70
C ALA A 96 -1.62 -5.14 12.26
N ILE A 97 -0.80 -5.52 11.27
CA ILE A 97 -1.18 -5.42 9.85
C ILE A 97 -1.70 -6.77 9.33
N PRO A 98 -2.70 -6.79 8.43
CA PRO A 98 -3.26 -8.03 7.89
C PRO A 98 -2.45 -8.59 6.71
N PHE A 99 -1.28 -8.01 6.40
CA PHE A 99 -0.49 -8.35 5.21
C PHE A 99 0.64 -9.31 5.55
N THR A 100 0.92 -10.23 4.63
CA THR A 100 2.07 -11.12 4.75
C THR A 100 3.35 -10.29 4.64
N ILE A 101 4.23 -10.37 5.64
CA ILE A 101 5.52 -9.69 5.59
C ILE A 101 6.48 -10.50 4.71
N ALA A 102 7.11 -9.83 3.74
CA ALA A 102 8.19 -10.37 2.94
C ALA A 102 9.38 -10.74 3.82
N THR A 103 9.85 -11.98 3.71
CA THR A 103 11.09 -12.42 4.34
C THR A 103 12.31 -12.05 3.48
N HIS A 104 13.44 -11.82 4.13
CA HIS A 104 14.64 -11.17 3.58
C HIS A 104 15.28 -11.78 2.33
N THR A 105 14.90 -12.99 1.92
CA THR A 105 15.74 -13.78 1.01
C THR A 105 15.28 -13.77 -0.45
N HIS A 106 14.01 -13.51 -0.79
CA HIS A 106 13.52 -13.80 -2.16
C HIS A 106 12.43 -12.88 -2.75
N THR A 107 12.08 -11.75 -2.14
CA THR A 107 11.03 -10.89 -2.71
C THR A 107 11.56 -10.09 -3.90
N LYS A 108 11.00 -10.36 -5.08
CA LYS A 108 11.26 -9.60 -6.31
C LYS A 108 10.01 -8.82 -6.71
N TYR A 109 10.20 -7.58 -7.13
CA TYR A 109 9.18 -6.79 -7.80
C TYR A 109 9.70 -6.38 -9.19
N LEU A 110 8.94 -6.72 -10.24
CA LEU A 110 9.33 -6.48 -11.65
C LEU A 110 10.74 -7.02 -12.00
N GLY A 111 11.12 -8.16 -11.41
CA GLY A 111 12.44 -8.77 -11.61
C GLY A 111 13.58 -8.15 -10.80
N ILE A 112 13.33 -7.03 -10.10
CA ILE A 112 14.28 -6.38 -9.19
C ILE A 112 14.15 -6.99 -7.81
N GLN A 113 15.28 -7.40 -7.23
CA GLN A 113 15.31 -7.89 -5.85
C GLN A 113 15.18 -6.73 -4.87
N LEU A 114 14.18 -6.79 -4.00
CA LEU A 114 14.01 -5.81 -2.93
C LEU A 114 14.89 -6.25 -1.75
N THR A 115 15.90 -5.43 -1.42
CA THR A 115 16.80 -5.69 -0.29
C THR A 115 16.56 -4.69 0.83
N ARG A 116 16.72 -5.15 2.07
CA ARG A 116 16.86 -4.28 3.23
C ARG A 116 18.34 -3.91 3.33
N GLN A 117 18.63 -2.63 3.52
CA GLN A 117 19.99 -2.17 3.75
C GLN A 117 20.41 -2.39 5.20
#